data_AF-A0ABD3G8V7-F1
#
_entry.id   AF-A0ABD3G8V7-F1
#
_cell.length_a   1.000
_cell.length_b   1.000
_cell.length_c   1.000
_cell.angle_alpha   90.00
_cell.angle_beta   90.00
_cell.angle_gamma   90.00
#
_symmetry.space_group_name_H-M   'P 1'
#
loop_
_entity.id
_entity.type
_entity.pdbx_description
1 polymer ?
#
loop_
_entity_poly.entity_id
_entity_poly.type
_entity_poly.pdbx_seq_one_letter_code
_entity_poly.pdbx_strand_id
1 'polypeptide(L)'
;MSIKRISWVKIQRRSLKPTKIVVTAAPDPRHARRVSLVSAIYGRLLESVETEQICKRLGMTRDDVRQLRRKFDDEDGSHSDTVTIRGFFHLINDDKAFERSQILTKQLLRLANVTTAVGRVTFDQFLRVVCTFAAFSETQLWRFFYDSFFAGGIDTVNARRLNEVLRAAGGSYAHNIEMAARHFATNTISPLTGVSTSLTFEDFQELVRRNPVVFFPLVQLQRSVRARTLGEKYWERKVREQELVPPLLAYLHLHRGKMPRLGLKDWAMSMVLGGNTVMFRARTLARRQYVEETKG
;
A
#
# COMPACT_ATOMS: atom_id res chain seq x y z
N MET A 1 30.86 78.75 21.01
CA MET A 1 30.13 78.77 19.72
C MET A 1 31.13 79.01 18.61
N SER A 2 31.30 78.10 17.65
CA SER A 2 31.55 78.38 16.21
C SER A 2 31.94 77.11 15.46
N ILE A 3 30.91 76.51 14.87
CA ILE A 3 30.77 75.75 13.63
C ILE A 3 32.06 75.45 12.84
N LYS A 4 32.42 74.17 12.69
CA LYS A 4 33.33 73.71 11.63
C LYS A 4 32.55 73.46 10.34
N ARG A 5 32.95 74.16 9.28
CA ARG A 5 32.42 74.10 7.92
C ARG A 5 32.79 72.77 7.23
N ILE A 6 31.79 72.20 6.59
CA ILE A 6 31.84 71.03 5.69
C ILE A 6 32.41 71.49 4.35
N SER A 7 33.41 70.78 3.81
CA SER A 7 33.87 70.95 2.43
C SER A 7 33.11 69.98 1.51
N TRP A 8 32.74 70.49 0.34
CA TRP A 8 31.98 69.77 -0.68
C TRP A 8 32.94 69.12 -1.67
N VAL A 9 32.91 67.78 -1.76
CA VAL A 9 33.46 67.06 -2.92
C VAL A 9 32.30 66.77 -3.87
N LYS A 10 32.34 67.41 -5.06
CA LYS A 10 31.48 67.09 -6.20
C LYS A 10 31.84 65.68 -6.70
N ILE A 11 30.97 64.70 -6.47
CA ILE A 11 31.02 63.42 -7.17
C ILE A 11 29.95 63.42 -8.26
N GLN A 12 30.41 63.31 -9.50
CA GLN A 12 29.60 63.18 -10.71
C GLN A 12 28.63 61.99 -10.57
N ARG A 13 27.35 62.26 -10.81
CA ARG A 13 26.31 61.23 -10.95
C ARG A 13 26.61 60.38 -12.18
N ARG A 14 27.06 59.14 -11.99
CA ARG A 14 26.91 58.10 -13.01
C ARG A 14 25.44 57.67 -13.01
N SER A 15 24.80 57.89 -14.16
CA SER A 15 23.46 57.42 -14.50
C SER A 15 23.35 55.91 -14.32
N LEU A 16 22.60 55.49 -13.30
CA LEU A 16 22.14 54.11 -13.17
C LEU A 16 20.80 54.02 -13.91
N LYS A 17 20.80 53.29 -15.04
CA LYS A 17 19.57 52.91 -15.74
C LYS A 17 18.66 52.15 -14.76
N PRO A 18 17.35 52.39 -14.75
CA PRO A 18 16.45 51.69 -13.84
C PRO A 18 16.43 50.20 -14.23
N THR A 19 17.01 49.37 -13.37
CA THR A 19 16.80 47.93 -13.42
C THR A 19 15.32 47.69 -13.11
N LYS A 20 14.56 47.26 -14.11
CA LYS A 20 13.19 46.76 -13.92
C LYS A 20 13.29 45.57 -12.96
N ILE A 21 12.99 45.80 -11.68
CA ILE A 21 12.70 44.73 -10.74
C ILE A 21 11.33 44.20 -11.15
N VAL A 22 11.32 43.11 -11.91
CA VAL A 22 10.12 42.30 -12.08
C VAL A 22 9.89 41.63 -10.73
N VAL A 23 9.04 42.23 -9.92
CA VAL A 23 8.46 41.57 -8.75
C VAL A 23 7.51 40.52 -9.29
N THR A 24 8.04 39.32 -9.53
CA THR A 24 7.20 38.14 -9.75
C THR A 24 6.49 37.89 -8.43
N ALA A 25 5.19 38.19 -8.37
CA ALA A 25 4.36 37.93 -7.21
C ALA A 25 4.55 36.46 -6.78
N ALA A 26 4.89 36.25 -5.51
CA ALA A 26 4.84 34.92 -4.92
C ALA A 26 3.41 34.38 -5.08
N PRO A 27 3.23 33.11 -5.49
CA PRO A 27 1.91 32.56 -5.70
C PRO A 27 1.13 32.55 -4.37
N ASP A 28 -0.05 33.17 -4.39
CA ASP A 28 -0.98 33.21 -3.27
C ASP A 28 -1.34 31.76 -2.83
N PRO A 29 -1.09 31.36 -1.56
CA PRO A 29 -1.40 30.03 -1.07
C PRO A 29 -2.90 29.71 -1.06
N ARG A 30 -3.77 30.67 -1.39
CA ARG A 30 -5.23 30.49 -1.40
C ARG A 30 -5.81 30.06 -2.76
N HIS A 31 -4.98 29.80 -3.78
CA HIS A 31 -5.44 29.36 -5.12
C HIS A 31 -4.96 27.95 -5.55
N ALA A 32 -4.29 27.19 -4.69
CA ALA A 32 -3.94 25.78 -4.94
C ALA A 32 -5.08 24.78 -4.66
N ARG A 33 -6.33 25.26 -4.55
CA ARG A 33 -7.47 24.46 -4.11
C ARG A 33 -8.62 24.56 -5.11
N ARG A 34 -8.52 23.79 -6.21
CA ARG A 34 -9.63 23.15 -6.96
C ARG A 34 -9.14 22.69 -8.34
N VAL A 35 -8.60 21.49 -8.41
CA VAL A 35 -8.87 20.60 -9.54
C VAL A 35 -9.56 19.38 -8.97
N SER A 36 -10.87 19.53 -8.77
CA SER A 36 -11.76 18.43 -8.40
C SER A 36 -11.88 17.51 -9.61
N LEU A 37 -10.93 16.57 -9.75
CA LEU A 37 -11.14 15.38 -10.56
C LEU A 37 -12.24 14.56 -9.88
N VAL A 38 -13.50 14.86 -10.22
CA VAL A 38 -14.60 13.99 -9.86
C VAL A 38 -14.35 12.67 -10.59
N SER A 39 -13.93 11.65 -9.85
CA SER A 39 -13.92 10.29 -10.38
C SER A 39 -15.30 9.96 -10.94
N ALA A 40 -15.41 9.57 -12.21
CA ALA A 40 -16.69 9.14 -12.78
C ALA A 40 -17.32 7.97 -12.00
N ILE A 41 -16.49 7.17 -11.31
CA ILE A 41 -16.92 5.95 -10.60
C ILE A 41 -17.14 6.25 -9.13
N TYR A 42 -16.21 6.94 -8.47
CA TYR A 42 -16.24 7.13 -7.01
C TYR A 42 -16.80 8.51 -6.59
N GLY A 43 -17.01 9.44 -7.53
CA GLY A 43 -17.48 10.79 -7.25
C GLY A 43 -16.48 11.55 -6.38
N ARG A 44 -16.97 12.15 -5.28
CA ARG A 44 -16.16 12.90 -4.29
C ARG A 44 -15.68 12.04 -3.11
N LEU A 45 -15.77 10.71 -3.20
CA LEU A 45 -15.38 9.82 -2.10
C LEU A 45 -13.87 9.71 -1.92
N LEU A 46 -13.11 9.96 -2.99
CA LEU A 46 -11.65 9.84 -3.01
C LEU A 46 -11.05 11.18 -3.41
N GLU A 47 -9.96 11.55 -2.75
CA GLU A 47 -9.26 12.80 -3.02
C GLU A 47 -8.03 12.60 -3.92
N SER A 48 -7.36 11.45 -3.81
CA SER A 48 -6.15 11.14 -4.56
C SER A 48 -6.42 10.25 -5.78
N VAL A 49 -5.81 10.65 -6.90
CA VAL A 49 -5.77 9.85 -8.14
C VAL A 49 -5.12 8.48 -7.90
N GLU A 50 -4.10 8.39 -7.04
CA GLU A 50 -3.43 7.13 -6.73
C GLU A 50 -4.37 6.14 -6.05
N THR A 51 -5.14 6.61 -5.05
CA THR A 51 -6.14 5.81 -4.35
C THR A 51 -7.23 5.34 -5.31
N GLU A 52 -7.70 6.24 -6.18
CA GLU A 52 -8.66 5.92 -7.23
C GLU A 52 -8.13 4.83 -8.18
N GLN A 53 -6.88 4.94 -8.63
CA GLN A 53 -6.25 3.94 -9.49
C GLN A 53 -6.16 2.57 -8.82
N ILE A 54 -5.78 2.51 -7.54
CA ILE A 54 -5.75 1.25 -6.78
C ILE A 54 -7.15 0.62 -6.72
N CYS A 55 -8.18 1.40 -6.38
CA CYS A 55 -9.55 0.92 -6.33
C CYS A 55 -10.04 0.44 -7.71
N LYS A 56 -9.70 1.16 -8.79
CA LYS A 56 -10.01 0.78 -10.18
C LYS A 56 -9.34 -0.53 -10.58
N ARG A 57 -8.04 -0.68 -10.30
CA ARG A 57 -7.27 -1.90 -10.63
C ARG A 57 -7.84 -3.12 -9.94
N LEU A 58 -8.26 -2.98 -8.68
CA LEU A 58 -8.93 -4.03 -7.92
C LEU A 58 -10.39 -4.27 -8.34
N GLY A 59 -10.94 -3.45 -9.23
CA GLY A 59 -12.33 -3.56 -9.65
C GLY A 59 -13.32 -3.28 -8.52
N MET A 60 -12.98 -2.37 -7.61
CA MET A 60 -13.87 -1.97 -6.53
C MET A 60 -15.00 -1.11 -7.08
N THR A 61 -16.21 -1.37 -6.60
CA THR A 61 -17.40 -0.56 -6.89
C THR A 61 -17.46 0.66 -5.99
N ARG A 62 -18.35 1.60 -6.32
CA ARG A 62 -18.61 2.76 -5.46
C ARG A 62 -19.15 2.35 -4.10
N ASP A 63 -19.91 1.27 -4.02
CA ASP A 63 -20.51 0.81 -2.77
C ASP A 63 -19.47 0.13 -1.87
N ASP A 64 -18.48 -0.57 -2.44
CA ASP A 64 -17.33 -1.08 -1.68
C ASP A 64 -16.58 0.06 -0.98
N VAL A 65 -16.31 1.16 -1.72
CA VAL A 65 -15.63 2.35 -1.17
C VAL A 65 -16.51 3.05 -0.13
N ARG A 66 -17.83 3.16 -0.35
CA ARG A 66 -18.76 3.73 0.63
C ARG A 66 -18.82 2.91 1.92
N GLN A 67 -18.77 1.59 1.84
CA GLN A 67 -18.78 0.74 3.03
C GLN A 67 -17.51 0.95 3.87
N LEU A 68 -16.35 1.07 3.22
CA LEU A 68 -15.10 1.41 3.89
C LEU A 68 -15.13 2.83 4.45
N ARG A 69 -15.75 3.78 3.74
CA ARG A 69 -15.93 5.16 4.21
C ARG A 69 -16.74 5.22 5.49
N ARG A 70 -17.87 4.52 5.55
CA ARG A 70 -18.70 4.45 6.78
C ARG A 70 -17.90 3.93 7.97
N LYS A 71 -17.17 2.82 7.78
CA LYS A 71 -16.30 2.27 8.84
C LYS A 71 -15.25 3.29 9.31
N PHE A 72 -14.65 4.04 8.39
CA PHE A 72 -13.69 5.08 8.74
C PHE A 72 -14.33 6.24 9.48
N ASP A 73 -15.48 6.73 9.01
CA ASP A 73 -16.22 7.83 9.64
C ASP A 73 -16.73 7.44 11.04
N ASP A 74 -17.05 6.15 11.27
CA ASP A 74 -17.43 5.64 12.59
C ASP A 74 -16.27 5.72 13.60
N GLU A 75 -15.02 5.56 13.16
CA GLU A 75 -13.82 5.73 14.01
C GLU A 75 -13.39 7.20 14.12
N ASP A 76 -13.60 8.01 13.08
CA ASP A 76 -13.43 9.47 13.11
C ASP A 76 -14.66 10.16 13.71
N GLY A 77 -14.93 9.89 14.99
CA GLY A 77 -16.05 10.49 15.71
C GLY A 77 -15.99 12.02 15.81
N SER A 78 -14.84 12.64 15.47
CA SER A 78 -14.67 14.10 15.38
C SER A 78 -14.99 14.70 14.00
N HIS A 79 -15.26 13.86 12.99
CA HIS A 79 -15.43 14.27 11.58
C HIS A 79 -14.28 15.16 11.10
N SER A 80 -13.06 14.83 11.54
CA SER A 80 -11.82 15.53 11.18
C SER A 80 -11.23 15.08 9.84
N ASP A 81 -11.89 14.13 9.18
CA ASP A 81 -11.46 13.40 7.97
C ASP A 81 -10.12 12.66 8.15
N THR A 82 -9.73 12.43 9.41
CA THR A 82 -8.49 11.76 9.79
C THR A 82 -8.66 10.95 11.06
N VAL A 83 -8.02 9.79 11.15
CA VAL A 83 -7.95 8.99 12.38
C VAL A 83 -6.53 8.99 12.93
N THR A 84 -6.38 8.78 14.24
CA THR A 84 -5.06 8.56 14.83
C THR A 84 -4.46 7.22 14.36
N ILE A 85 -3.14 7.02 14.49
CA ILE A 85 -2.52 5.71 14.18
C ILE A 85 -3.20 4.58 14.96
N ARG A 86 -3.57 4.82 16.22
CA ARG A 86 -4.29 3.84 17.05
C ARG A 86 -5.69 3.55 16.49
N GLY A 87 -6.44 4.58 16.08
CA GLY A 87 -7.75 4.40 15.44
C GLY A 87 -7.63 3.66 14.11
N PHE A 88 -6.58 3.93 13.34
CA PHE A 88 -6.26 3.14 12.14
C PHE A 88 -6.09 1.65 12.46
N PHE A 89 -5.34 1.30 13.50
CA PHE A 89 -5.20 -0.11 13.89
C PHE A 89 -6.51 -0.73 14.35
N HIS A 90 -7.36 0.01 15.06
CA HIS A 90 -8.69 -0.45 15.44
C HIS A 90 -9.57 -0.76 14.19
N LEU A 91 -9.43 0.00 13.12
CA LEU A 91 -10.14 -0.25 11.86
C LEU A 91 -9.70 -1.55 11.17
N ILE A 92 -8.41 -1.92 11.28
CA ILE A 92 -7.84 -3.03 10.49
C ILE A 92 -7.56 -4.29 11.30
N ASN A 93 -7.52 -4.23 12.63
CA ASN A 93 -7.19 -5.36 13.47
C ASN A 93 -7.73 -5.21 14.90
N ASP A 94 -8.36 -6.27 15.42
CA ASP A 94 -8.81 -6.31 16.81
C ASP A 94 -7.69 -6.74 17.78
N ASP A 95 -6.63 -7.36 17.26
CA ASP A 95 -5.55 -7.87 18.08
C ASP A 95 -4.48 -6.80 18.34
N LYS A 96 -4.47 -6.28 19.58
CA LYS A 96 -3.48 -5.32 20.08
C LYS A 96 -2.04 -5.83 20.00
N ALA A 97 -1.81 -7.14 19.83
CA ALA A 97 -0.48 -7.70 19.74
C ALA A 97 0.31 -7.14 18.55
N PHE A 98 -0.39 -6.83 17.44
CA PHE A 98 0.24 -6.27 16.24
C PHE A 98 0.52 -4.77 16.33
N GLU A 99 -0.29 -4.00 17.07
CA GLU A 99 -0.02 -2.57 17.33
C GLU A 99 1.35 -2.39 18.02
N ARG A 100 1.77 -3.38 18.81
CA ARG A 100 3.07 -3.36 19.53
C ARG A 100 4.27 -3.53 18.61
N SER A 101 4.09 -4.05 17.39
CA SER A 101 5.19 -4.22 16.44
C SER A 101 5.45 -2.93 15.66
N GLN A 102 6.44 -2.16 16.11
CA GLN A 102 6.88 -0.94 15.42
C GLN A 102 7.29 -1.19 13.95
N ILE A 103 7.85 -2.38 13.67
CA ILE A 103 8.26 -2.77 12.32
C ILE A 103 7.04 -2.96 11.43
N LEU A 104 6.08 -3.77 11.84
CA LEU A 104 4.86 -4.00 11.05
C LEU A 104 4.05 -2.72 10.89
N THR A 105 3.94 -1.93 11.95
CA THR A 105 3.25 -0.64 11.91
C THR A 105 3.85 0.29 10.86
N LYS A 106 5.18 0.45 10.89
CA LYS A 106 5.88 1.28 9.91
C LYS A 106 5.68 0.77 8.49
N GLN A 107 5.72 -0.54 8.26
CA GLN A 107 5.63 -1.11 6.92
C GLN A 107 4.21 -1.07 6.34
N LEU A 108 3.17 -1.28 7.17
CA LEU A 108 1.78 -1.10 6.75
C LEU A 108 1.51 0.36 6.38
N LEU A 109 1.93 1.32 7.22
CA LEU A 109 1.76 2.75 6.95
C LEU A 109 2.54 3.20 5.70
N ARG A 110 3.68 2.59 5.42
CA ARG A 110 4.48 2.83 4.21
C ARG A 110 3.71 2.50 2.92
N LEU A 111 2.76 1.55 2.94
CA LEU A 111 1.92 1.26 1.77
C LEU A 111 1.09 2.47 1.31
N ALA A 112 0.88 3.45 2.19
CA ALA A 112 0.16 4.69 1.91
C ALA A 112 1.04 5.94 2.02
N ASN A 113 2.37 5.78 2.00
CA ASN A 113 3.34 6.86 2.19
C ASN A 113 3.13 7.65 3.50
N VAL A 114 2.63 6.98 4.54
CA VAL A 114 2.45 7.57 5.88
C VAL A 114 3.68 7.29 6.73
N THR A 115 4.21 8.34 7.37
CA THR A 115 5.25 8.19 8.39
C THR A 115 4.62 8.18 9.77
N THR A 116 5.25 7.48 10.72
CA THR A 116 4.79 7.44 12.11
C THR A 116 4.84 8.82 12.80
N ALA A 117 5.57 9.79 12.23
CA ALA A 117 5.68 11.15 12.74
C ALA A 117 4.41 12.00 12.49
N VAL A 118 3.64 11.72 11.44
CA VAL A 118 2.42 12.48 11.10
C VAL A 118 1.30 12.22 12.12
N GLY A 119 1.33 11.07 12.80
CA GLY A 119 0.40 10.70 13.88
C GLY A 119 -1.06 10.47 13.47
N ARG A 120 -1.43 10.81 12.24
CA ARG A 120 -2.79 10.72 11.69
C ARG A 120 -2.81 10.10 10.30
N VAL A 121 -3.94 9.50 9.94
CA VAL A 121 -4.18 8.77 8.69
C VAL A 121 -5.47 9.30 8.07
N THR A 122 -5.42 9.75 6.81
CA THR A 122 -6.62 10.16 6.05
C THR A 122 -7.39 8.96 5.51
N PHE A 123 -8.63 9.16 5.06
CA PHE A 123 -9.42 8.09 4.43
C PHE A 123 -8.70 7.46 3.22
N ASP A 124 -8.12 8.29 2.36
CA ASP A 124 -7.36 7.86 1.18
C ASP A 124 -6.12 7.03 1.55
N GLN A 125 -5.45 7.37 2.65
CA GLN A 125 -4.31 6.60 3.15
C GLN A 125 -4.77 5.27 3.75
N PHE A 126 -5.85 5.27 4.53
CA PHE A 126 -6.47 4.05 5.03
C PHE A 126 -6.84 3.09 3.89
N LEU A 127 -7.50 3.59 2.85
CA LEU A 127 -7.83 2.79 1.66
C LEU A 127 -6.60 2.23 0.98
N ARG A 128 -5.54 3.02 0.80
CA ARG A 128 -4.30 2.54 0.19
C ARG A 128 -3.70 1.37 0.96
N VAL A 129 -3.68 1.42 2.30
CA VAL A 129 -3.20 0.29 3.10
C VAL A 129 -4.11 -0.91 2.97
N VAL A 130 -5.43 -0.74 3.19
CA VAL A 130 -6.41 -1.83 3.15
C VAL A 130 -6.44 -2.51 1.79
N CYS A 131 -6.63 -1.74 0.72
CA CYS A 131 -6.74 -2.25 -0.64
C CYS A 131 -5.47 -2.97 -1.09
N THR A 132 -4.30 -2.50 -0.67
CA THR A 132 -3.03 -3.14 -1.02
C THR A 132 -2.81 -4.41 -0.21
N PHE A 133 -2.83 -4.31 1.13
CA PHE A 133 -2.47 -5.41 2.01
C PHE A 133 -3.50 -6.55 2.00
N ALA A 134 -4.80 -6.22 2.01
CA ALA A 134 -5.86 -7.22 1.98
C ALA A 134 -5.92 -7.97 0.62
N ALA A 135 -5.51 -7.32 -0.46
CA ALA A 135 -5.49 -7.90 -1.81
C ALA A 135 -4.15 -8.55 -2.19
N PHE A 136 -3.17 -8.64 -1.30
CA PHE A 136 -1.97 -9.41 -1.59
C PHE A 136 -2.32 -10.89 -1.82
N SER A 137 -1.77 -11.44 -2.91
CA SER A 137 -1.62 -12.88 -3.08
C SER A 137 -0.67 -13.44 -2.03
N GLU A 138 -0.62 -14.77 -1.90
CA GLU A 138 0.30 -15.43 -0.97
C GLU A 138 1.76 -15.00 -1.20
N THR A 139 2.23 -15.04 -2.46
CA THR A 139 3.58 -14.61 -2.81
C THR A 139 3.84 -13.14 -2.49
N GLN A 140 2.87 -12.25 -2.76
CA GLN A 140 3.00 -10.83 -2.44
C GLN A 140 3.05 -10.57 -0.93
N LEU A 141 2.27 -11.32 -0.16
CA LEU A 141 2.28 -11.25 1.31
C LEU A 141 3.65 -11.64 1.86
N TRP A 142 4.20 -12.77 1.40
CA TRP A 142 5.53 -13.20 1.79
C TRP A 142 6.61 -12.22 1.36
N ARG A 143 6.47 -11.66 0.16
CA ARG A 143 7.42 -10.65 -0.33
C ARG A 143 7.39 -9.40 0.52
N PHE A 144 6.21 -8.93 0.89
CA PHE A 144 6.04 -7.78 1.78
C PHE A 144 6.72 -8.01 3.13
N PHE A 145 6.56 -9.19 3.74
CA PHE A 145 7.23 -9.50 5.00
C PHE A 145 8.74 -9.67 4.84
N TYR A 146 9.18 -10.34 3.79
CA TYR A 146 10.61 -10.44 3.44
C TYR A 146 11.22 -9.05 3.33
N ASP A 147 10.68 -8.17 2.49
CA ASP A 147 11.18 -6.81 2.33
C ASP A 147 11.11 -6.02 3.66
N SER A 148 10.11 -6.28 4.50
CA SER A 148 9.97 -5.67 5.83
C SER A 148 11.09 -6.08 6.81
N PHE A 149 11.51 -7.34 6.76
CA PHE A 149 12.56 -7.87 7.63
C PHE A 149 13.97 -7.52 7.12
N PHE A 150 14.15 -7.48 5.79
CA PHE A 150 15.45 -7.39 5.13
C PHE A 150 15.75 -6.03 4.47
N ALA A 151 14.88 -5.01 4.62
CA ALA A 151 15.07 -3.64 4.09
C ALA A 151 16.36 -2.90 4.55
N GLY A 152 17.18 -3.48 5.43
CA GLY A 152 18.46 -2.91 5.87
C GLY A 152 19.69 -3.44 5.11
N GLY A 153 19.50 -4.34 4.14
CA GLY A 153 20.58 -5.04 3.45
C GLY A 153 20.83 -6.43 4.02
N ILE A 154 21.45 -7.27 3.19
CA ILE A 154 21.76 -8.69 3.43
C ILE A 154 22.56 -8.89 4.73
N ASP A 155 23.51 -8.00 5.04
CA ASP A 155 24.34 -8.08 6.26
C ASP A 155 23.56 -7.79 7.56
N THR A 156 22.32 -7.32 7.43
CA THR A 156 21.40 -7.11 8.55
C THR A 156 20.29 -8.17 8.53
N VAL A 157 20.65 -9.45 8.43
CA VAL A 157 19.78 -10.56 8.84
C VAL A 157 19.47 -10.38 10.33
N ASN A 158 18.47 -9.57 10.63
CA ASN A 158 17.97 -9.46 11.98
C ASN A 158 16.98 -10.62 12.18
N ALA A 159 17.50 -11.82 12.39
CA ALA A 159 16.74 -12.90 13.05
C ALA A 159 16.03 -12.35 14.30
N ARG A 160 16.64 -11.34 14.96
CA ARG A 160 16.02 -10.52 16.01
C ARG A 160 14.75 -9.78 15.58
N ARG A 161 14.73 -9.10 14.42
CA ARG A 161 13.54 -8.39 13.89
C ARG A 161 12.45 -9.37 13.48
N LEU A 162 12.83 -10.46 12.81
CA LEU A 162 11.89 -11.53 12.50
C LEU A 162 11.27 -12.10 13.78
N ASN A 163 12.09 -12.36 14.81
CA ASN A 163 11.62 -12.81 16.12
C ASN A 163 10.75 -11.77 16.83
N GLU A 164 11.11 -10.49 16.80
CA GLU A 164 10.30 -9.38 17.36
C GLU A 164 8.92 -9.33 16.72
N VAL A 165 8.86 -9.44 15.38
CA VAL A 165 7.59 -9.43 14.65
C VAL A 165 6.78 -10.70 14.89
N LEU A 166 7.41 -11.87 14.81
CA LEU A 166 6.72 -13.13 15.03
C LEU A 166 6.25 -13.26 16.48
N ARG A 167 7.01 -12.82 17.49
CA ARG A 167 6.56 -12.77 18.89
C ARG A 167 5.41 -11.78 19.09
N ALA A 168 5.48 -10.61 18.45
CA ALA A 168 4.38 -9.65 18.49
C ALA A 168 3.12 -10.20 17.82
N ALA A 169 3.27 -11.03 16.79
CA ALA A 169 2.15 -11.61 16.06
C ALA A 169 1.63 -12.90 16.71
N GLY A 170 2.50 -13.72 17.31
CA GLY A 170 2.24 -15.10 17.73
C GLY A 170 2.24 -15.27 19.24
N GLY A 171 1.11 -14.96 19.88
CA GLY A 171 0.93 -15.20 21.32
C GLY A 171 1.08 -16.69 21.69
N SER A 172 0.31 -17.57 21.05
CA SER A 172 0.26 -19.02 21.38
C SER A 172 1.35 -19.88 20.74
N TYR A 173 2.12 -19.32 19.79
CA TYR A 173 3.14 -20.06 19.02
C TYR A 173 4.57 -19.62 19.34
N ALA A 174 4.74 -18.84 20.42
CA ALA A 174 6.00 -18.21 20.79
C ALA A 174 7.18 -19.18 20.88
N HIS A 175 6.97 -20.41 21.38
CA HIS A 175 8.04 -21.42 21.48
C HIS A 175 8.51 -21.92 20.11
N ASN A 176 7.58 -22.21 19.19
CA ASN A 176 7.92 -22.63 17.82
C ASN A 176 8.63 -21.50 17.06
N ILE A 177 8.16 -20.27 17.28
CA ILE A 177 8.75 -19.06 16.72
C ILE A 177 10.18 -18.86 17.24
N GLU A 178 10.40 -19.07 18.54
CA GLU A 178 11.72 -18.95 19.16
C GLU A 178 12.70 -20.01 18.65
N MET A 179 12.25 -21.26 18.52
CA MET A 179 13.07 -22.35 17.96
C MET A 179 13.45 -22.07 16.50
N ALA A 180 12.50 -21.64 15.67
CA ALA A 180 12.79 -21.26 14.30
C ALA A 180 13.74 -20.04 14.22
N ALA A 181 13.52 -19.02 15.07
CA ALA A 181 14.41 -17.86 15.18
C ALA A 181 15.85 -18.23 15.55
N ARG A 182 16.03 -19.21 16.44
CA ARG A 182 17.36 -19.74 16.79
C ARG A 182 18.00 -20.46 15.59
N HIS A 183 17.23 -21.27 14.86
CA HIS A 183 17.70 -21.88 13.62
C HIS A 183 18.11 -20.84 12.56
N PHE A 184 17.44 -19.68 12.49
CA PHE A 184 17.84 -18.56 11.61
C PHE A 184 19.10 -17.84 12.07
N ALA A 185 19.31 -17.72 13.38
CA ALA A 185 20.51 -17.10 13.93
C ALA A 185 21.75 -17.98 13.80
N THR A 186 21.58 -19.32 13.80
CA THR A 186 22.69 -20.29 13.74
C THR A 186 23.03 -20.74 12.32
N ASN A 187 22.07 -20.80 11.41
CA ASN A 187 22.30 -21.24 10.02
C ASN A 187 22.54 -20.04 9.11
N THR A 188 23.76 -19.51 9.17
CA THR A 188 24.25 -18.58 8.16
C THR A 188 24.65 -19.30 6.87
N ILE A 189 24.89 -20.61 6.88
CA ILE A 189 25.36 -21.41 5.74
C ILE A 189 24.26 -22.36 5.25
N SER A 190 23.90 -22.29 3.96
CA SER A 190 22.98 -23.24 3.33
C SER A 190 23.60 -24.65 3.28
N PRO A 191 22.93 -25.70 3.80
CA PRO A 191 23.45 -27.07 3.77
C PRO A 191 23.51 -27.70 2.37
N LEU A 192 22.99 -27.03 1.34
CA LEU A 192 23.03 -27.46 -0.07
C LEU A 192 24.16 -26.82 -0.88
N THR A 193 24.73 -25.69 -0.43
CA THR A 193 25.67 -24.89 -1.24
C THR A 193 26.92 -24.37 -0.50
N GLY A 194 26.98 -24.44 0.83
CA GLY A 194 28.21 -24.14 1.58
C GLY A 194 28.61 -22.65 1.63
N VAL A 195 27.74 -21.71 1.25
CA VAL A 195 28.00 -20.25 1.32
C VAL A 195 27.06 -19.58 2.31
N SER A 196 27.58 -18.60 3.06
CA SER A 196 26.84 -17.74 3.98
C SER A 196 26.81 -16.28 3.52
N THR A 197 25.63 -15.65 3.46
CA THR A 197 25.33 -14.29 4.01
C THR A 197 23.96 -13.72 3.62
N SER A 198 23.28 -14.20 2.57
CA SER A 198 21.94 -13.70 2.18
C SER A 198 20.87 -14.78 2.21
N LEU A 199 19.83 -14.59 3.02
CA LEU A 199 18.58 -15.33 2.84
C LEU A 199 17.88 -14.71 1.63
N THR A 200 17.84 -15.40 0.49
CA THR A 200 17.10 -14.91 -0.66
C THR A 200 15.59 -15.00 -0.42
N PHE A 201 14.78 -14.38 -1.29
CA PHE A 201 13.33 -14.52 -1.19
C PHE A 201 12.87 -15.97 -1.40
N GLU A 202 13.54 -16.72 -2.28
CA GLU A 202 13.24 -18.13 -2.53
C GLU A 202 13.52 -18.98 -1.29
N ASP A 203 14.66 -18.74 -0.61
CA ASP A 203 14.98 -19.40 0.66
C ASP A 203 13.95 -19.08 1.74
N PHE A 204 13.49 -17.82 1.80
CA PHE A 204 12.44 -17.41 2.73
C PHE A 204 11.10 -18.09 2.43
N GLN A 205 10.71 -18.25 1.16
CA GLN A 205 9.48 -18.96 0.81
C GLN A 205 9.54 -20.43 1.16
N GLU A 206 10.65 -21.11 0.85
CA GLU A 206 10.85 -22.51 1.21
C GLU A 206 10.79 -22.70 2.74
N LEU A 207 11.36 -21.75 3.46
CA LEU A 207 11.33 -21.73 4.90
C LEU A 207 9.90 -21.60 5.47
N VAL A 208 9.11 -20.68 4.91
CA VAL A 208 7.69 -20.53 5.28
C VAL A 208 6.93 -21.82 5.01
N ARG A 209 7.19 -22.50 3.88
CA ARG A 209 6.59 -23.81 3.55
C ARG A 209 6.95 -24.89 4.56
N ARG A 210 8.20 -24.92 5.06
CA ARG A 210 8.66 -25.90 6.05
C ARG A 210 8.11 -25.63 7.45
N ASN A 211 7.83 -24.38 7.78
CA ASN A 211 7.45 -23.95 9.13
C ASN A 211 6.14 -23.14 9.15
N PRO A 212 5.02 -23.63 8.59
CA PRO A 212 3.81 -22.83 8.40
C PRO A 212 3.22 -22.30 9.72
N VAL A 213 3.34 -23.07 10.81
CA VAL A 213 2.85 -22.69 12.14
C VAL A 213 3.56 -21.45 12.69
N VAL A 214 4.85 -21.29 12.40
CA VAL A 214 5.67 -20.15 12.84
C VAL A 214 5.20 -18.85 12.17
N PHE A 215 4.84 -18.93 10.90
CA PHE A 215 4.42 -17.77 10.10
C PHE A 215 2.91 -17.56 10.08
N PHE A 216 2.12 -18.47 10.66
CA PHE A 216 0.67 -18.35 10.76
C PHE A 216 0.21 -16.98 11.32
N PRO A 217 0.88 -16.38 12.32
CA PRO A 217 0.50 -15.05 12.78
C PRO A 217 0.53 -13.95 11.71
N LEU A 218 1.44 -14.05 10.74
CA LEU A 218 1.53 -13.10 9.64
C LEU A 218 0.36 -13.24 8.65
N VAL A 219 -0.07 -14.49 8.42
CA VAL A 219 -1.30 -14.78 7.67
C VAL A 219 -2.51 -14.27 8.44
N GLN A 220 -2.55 -14.52 9.75
CA GLN A 220 -3.64 -14.09 10.61
C GLN A 220 -3.81 -12.56 10.59
N LEU A 221 -2.72 -11.80 10.54
CA LEU A 221 -2.79 -10.35 10.36
C LEU A 221 -3.55 -9.96 9.08
N GLN A 222 -3.20 -10.55 7.94
CA GLN A 222 -3.92 -10.29 6.69
C GLN A 222 -5.39 -10.69 6.79
N ARG A 223 -5.67 -11.85 7.41
CA ARG A 223 -7.05 -12.31 7.65
C ARG A 223 -7.84 -11.33 8.52
N SER A 224 -7.23 -10.76 9.57
CA SER A 224 -7.85 -9.71 10.39
C SER A 224 -8.19 -8.48 9.56
N VAL A 225 -7.25 -7.97 8.76
CA VAL A 225 -7.50 -6.82 7.87
C VAL A 225 -8.65 -7.13 6.91
N ARG A 226 -8.68 -8.33 6.33
CA ARG A 226 -9.77 -8.76 5.44
C ARG A 226 -11.11 -8.82 6.18
N ALA A 227 -11.16 -9.44 7.35
CA ALA A 227 -12.37 -9.64 8.14
C ALA A 227 -12.96 -8.31 8.62
N ARG A 228 -12.12 -7.36 9.05
CA ARG A 228 -12.54 -6.05 9.59
C ARG A 228 -13.06 -5.09 8.53
N THR A 229 -12.70 -5.30 7.27
CA THR A 229 -13.00 -4.38 6.16
C THR A 229 -14.21 -4.86 5.35
N LEU A 230 -14.00 -5.47 4.18
CA LEU A 230 -15.08 -5.95 3.30
C LEU A 230 -15.36 -7.46 3.46
N GLY A 231 -14.66 -8.13 4.38
CA GLY A 231 -14.81 -9.55 4.69
C GLY A 231 -13.83 -10.45 3.92
N GLU A 232 -13.48 -11.59 4.53
CA GLU A 232 -12.48 -12.53 4.00
C GLU A 232 -12.82 -13.02 2.58
N LYS A 233 -14.05 -13.49 2.37
CA LYS A 233 -14.51 -13.98 1.05
C LYS A 233 -14.45 -12.91 -0.04
N TYR A 234 -14.69 -11.65 0.31
CA TYR A 234 -14.62 -10.54 -0.65
C TYR A 234 -13.19 -10.39 -1.15
N TRP A 235 -12.23 -10.31 -0.22
CA TRP A 235 -10.82 -10.09 -0.57
C TRP A 235 -10.17 -11.31 -1.22
N GLU A 236 -10.48 -12.53 -0.79
CA GLU A 236 -10.06 -13.75 -1.48
C GLU A 236 -10.53 -13.77 -2.94
N ARG A 237 -11.78 -13.34 -3.18
CA ARG A 237 -12.29 -13.19 -4.54
C ARG A 237 -11.49 -12.14 -5.32
N LYS A 238 -11.16 -11.00 -4.70
CA LYS A 238 -10.31 -9.96 -5.32
C LYS A 238 -8.91 -10.48 -5.66
N VAL A 239 -8.27 -11.26 -4.79
CA VAL A 239 -6.97 -11.90 -5.07
C VAL A 239 -7.09 -12.79 -6.30
N ARG A 240 -8.07 -13.71 -6.33
CA ARG A 240 -8.28 -14.59 -7.49
C ARG A 240 -8.59 -13.83 -8.78
N GLU A 241 -9.36 -12.74 -8.69
CA GLU A 241 -9.59 -11.85 -9.84
C GLU A 241 -8.27 -11.26 -10.36
N GLN A 242 -7.40 -10.76 -9.47
CA GLN A 242 -6.11 -10.16 -9.84
C GLN A 242 -5.12 -11.18 -10.40
N GLU A 243 -5.08 -12.41 -9.91
CA GLU A 243 -4.19 -13.46 -10.42
C GLU A 243 -4.50 -13.84 -11.88
N LEU A 244 -5.78 -13.72 -12.29
CA LEU A 244 -6.21 -14.00 -13.66
C LEU A 244 -5.98 -12.83 -14.62
N VAL A 245 -5.81 -11.60 -14.13
CA VAL A 245 -5.69 -10.41 -14.98
C VAL A 245 -4.42 -10.43 -15.85
N PRO A 246 -3.20 -10.68 -15.32
CA PRO A 246 -1.97 -10.70 -16.13
C PRO A 246 -2.00 -11.66 -17.33
N PRO A 247 -2.38 -12.96 -17.20
CA PRO A 247 -2.45 -13.84 -18.36
C PRO A 247 -3.54 -13.41 -19.36
N LEU A 248 -4.65 -12.83 -18.88
CA LEU A 248 -5.68 -12.28 -19.76
C LEU A 248 -5.21 -11.04 -20.53
N LEU A 249 -4.45 -10.16 -19.88
CA LEU A 249 -3.82 -9.01 -20.54
C LEU A 249 -2.80 -9.46 -21.59
N ALA A 250 -1.91 -10.39 -21.24
CA ALA A 250 -0.94 -10.95 -22.19
C ALA A 250 -1.64 -11.51 -23.44
N TYR A 251 -2.74 -12.23 -23.26
CA TYR A 251 -3.58 -12.71 -24.37
C TYR A 251 -4.18 -11.56 -25.18
N LEU A 252 -4.75 -10.54 -24.52
CA LEU A 252 -5.33 -9.37 -25.19
C LEU A 252 -4.30 -8.64 -26.06
N HIS A 253 -3.07 -8.46 -25.57
CA HIS A 253 -2.00 -7.85 -26.37
C HIS A 253 -1.64 -8.72 -27.58
N LEU A 254 -1.46 -10.02 -27.39
CA LEU A 254 -1.11 -10.96 -28.46
C LEU A 254 -2.19 -11.02 -29.57
N HIS A 255 -3.46 -10.96 -29.17
CA HIS A 255 -4.59 -11.12 -30.08
C HIS A 255 -5.32 -9.81 -30.41
N ARG A 256 -4.64 -8.66 -30.29
CA ARG A 256 -5.15 -7.32 -30.67
C ARG A 256 -6.52 -7.01 -30.08
N GLY A 257 -6.69 -7.25 -28.78
CA GLY A 257 -7.91 -6.95 -28.04
C GLY A 257 -8.97 -8.07 -28.06
N LYS A 258 -8.74 -9.19 -28.74
CA LYS A 258 -9.65 -10.35 -28.68
C LYS A 258 -9.45 -11.10 -27.37
N MET A 259 -10.56 -11.48 -26.74
CA MET A 259 -10.53 -12.27 -25.50
C MET A 259 -10.51 -13.77 -25.75
N PRO A 260 -9.94 -14.58 -24.85
CA PRO A 260 -9.97 -16.03 -24.99
C PRO A 260 -11.42 -16.53 -24.88
N ARG A 261 -11.76 -17.62 -25.57
CA ARG A 261 -13.09 -18.24 -25.44
C ARG A 261 -13.28 -18.77 -24.02
N LEU A 262 -14.50 -18.65 -23.48
CA LEU A 262 -14.83 -19.23 -22.19
C LEU A 262 -14.98 -20.74 -22.34
N GLY A 263 -14.49 -21.50 -21.36
CA GLY A 263 -14.85 -22.91 -21.25
C GLY A 263 -16.35 -23.04 -20.97
N LEU A 264 -16.95 -24.15 -21.39
CA LEU A 264 -18.38 -24.41 -21.20
C LEU A 264 -18.82 -24.28 -19.73
N LYS A 265 -17.98 -24.75 -18.80
CA LYS A 265 -18.21 -24.64 -17.35
C LYS A 265 -18.29 -23.18 -16.89
N ASP A 266 -17.34 -22.34 -17.29
CA ASP A 266 -17.31 -20.92 -16.90
C ASP A 266 -18.45 -20.13 -17.54
N TRP A 267 -18.79 -20.47 -18.78
CA TRP A 267 -19.94 -19.90 -19.47
C TRP A 267 -21.25 -20.26 -18.76
N ALA A 268 -21.48 -21.53 -18.45
CA ALA A 268 -22.67 -21.98 -17.73
C ALA A 268 -22.76 -21.33 -16.34
N MET A 269 -21.66 -21.32 -15.58
CA MET A 269 -21.60 -20.65 -14.27
C MET A 269 -21.85 -19.14 -14.36
N SER A 270 -21.43 -18.49 -15.44
CA SER A 270 -21.70 -17.06 -15.65
C SER A 270 -23.18 -16.78 -15.90
N MET A 271 -23.91 -17.68 -16.57
CA MET A 271 -25.35 -17.55 -16.78
C MET A 271 -26.12 -17.73 -15.46
N VAL A 272 -25.77 -18.77 -14.69
CA VAL A 272 -26.46 -19.08 -13.43
C VAL A 272 -26.23 -18.01 -12.36
N LEU A 273 -25.00 -17.47 -12.27
CA LEU A 273 -24.63 -16.47 -11.25
C LEU A 273 -24.72 -15.02 -11.75
N GLY A 274 -25.41 -14.77 -12.87
CA GLY A 274 -25.63 -13.42 -13.39
C GLY A 274 -24.33 -12.64 -13.67
N GLY A 275 -23.29 -13.31 -14.17
CA GLY A 275 -22.00 -12.69 -14.50
C GLY A 275 -21.11 -12.39 -13.28
N ASN A 276 -21.49 -12.80 -12.07
CA ASN A 276 -20.71 -12.53 -10.85
C ASN A 276 -19.55 -13.52 -10.59
N THR A 277 -19.15 -14.30 -11.59
CA THR A 277 -18.03 -15.23 -11.44
C THR A 277 -16.69 -14.49 -11.41
N VAL A 278 -15.69 -15.08 -10.74
CA VAL A 278 -14.31 -14.57 -10.69
C VAL A 278 -13.76 -14.35 -12.11
N MET A 279 -13.96 -15.33 -12.99
CA MET A 279 -13.45 -15.27 -14.36
C MET A 279 -14.10 -14.12 -15.16
N PHE A 280 -15.42 -13.93 -15.07
CA PHE A 280 -16.08 -12.84 -15.81
C PHE A 280 -15.63 -11.46 -15.31
N ARG A 281 -15.48 -11.29 -13.99
CA ARG A 281 -14.95 -10.06 -13.40
C ARG A 281 -13.51 -9.80 -13.81
N ALA A 282 -12.63 -10.80 -13.73
CA ALA A 282 -11.24 -10.68 -14.19
C ALA A 282 -11.15 -10.31 -15.68
N ARG A 283 -11.99 -10.91 -16.54
CA ARG A 283 -12.08 -10.56 -17.97
C ARG A 283 -12.51 -9.12 -18.21
N THR A 284 -13.48 -8.64 -17.43
CA THR A 284 -13.96 -7.26 -17.51
C THR A 284 -12.86 -6.29 -17.08
N LEU A 285 -12.12 -6.62 -16.01
CA LEU A 285 -10.99 -5.83 -15.52
C LEU A 285 -9.83 -5.81 -16.52
N ALA A 286 -9.43 -6.96 -17.07
CA ALA A 286 -8.37 -7.04 -18.06
C ALA A 286 -8.70 -6.22 -19.32
N ARG A 287 -9.95 -6.31 -19.82
CA ARG A 287 -10.39 -5.47 -20.94
C ARG A 287 -10.28 -3.98 -20.64
N ARG A 288 -10.71 -3.58 -19.44
CA ARG A 288 -10.67 -2.19 -19.03
C ARG A 288 -9.22 -1.68 -18.96
N GLN A 289 -8.32 -2.43 -18.33
CA GLN A 289 -6.91 -2.09 -18.23
C GLN A 289 -6.26 -1.99 -19.61
N TYR A 290 -6.53 -2.95 -20.51
CA TYR A 290 -6.06 -2.89 -21.90
C TYR A 290 -6.55 -1.64 -22.66
N VAL A 291 -7.80 -1.24 -22.46
CA VAL A 291 -8.35 -0.01 -23.08
C VAL A 291 -7.74 1.25 -22.48
N GLU A 292 -7.45 1.27 -21.18
CA GLU A 292 -6.76 2.38 -20.51
C GLU A 292 -5.31 2.50 -21.01
N GLU A 293 -4.60 1.38 -21.19
CA GLU A 293 -3.21 1.34 -21.72
C GLU A 293 -3.10 1.70 -23.20
N THR A 294 -4.11 1.40 -24.01
CA THR A 294 -4.10 1.70 -25.47
C THR A 294 -4.58 3.11 -25.79
N LYS A 295 -5.24 3.79 -24.85
CA LYS A 295 -5.72 5.18 -25.00
C LYS A 295 -4.81 6.21 -24.32
N GLY A 296 -3.95 5.78 -23.40
CA GLY A 296 -2.95 6.62 -22.74
C GLY A 296 -1.69 6.76 -23.58
#